data_AF-A0A9E3MCU3-F1
#
_entry.id   AF-A0A9E3MCU3-F1
#
_cell.length_a   1.000
_cell.length_b   1.000
_cell.length_c   1.000
_cell.angle_alpha   90.00
_cell.angle_beta   90.00
_cell.angle_gamma   90.00
#
_symmetry.space_group_name_H-M   'P 1'
#
loop_
_entity.id
_entity.type
_entity.pdbx_description
1 polymer ?
#
loop_
_entity_poly.entity_id
_entity_poly.type
_entity_poly.pdbx_seq_one_letter_code
_entity_poly.pdbx_strand_id
1 'polypeptide(L)'
;MNITNFQEKPYFESLPRYALPALQTAFDKALNPAFSSLAIYNGLCRDFAEVGIEKPKQHVFNDWIDGIRKKTVSRPGGEAVAEGETPADTPAADNVVAPVADDDTAKNGDTMMMQRRVTQSGQLRINGKYFKAEGVAPGTDVLVRPDPRDPNRYSMFGLKDGRYVGEAVCSDVAPAEPEAMPSTLGRCITAVEREPLPPGVVDVTAVEPQVDEAKPFFTPAFPAEETGTLVERMIAETKADLMRDIDARAKRLVADRLRLLADTIEGAHQ
;
A
#
# COMPACT_ATOMS: atom_id res chain seq x y z
N MET A 1 31.70 7.27 41.29
CA MET A 1 32.23 7.94 40.08
C MET A 1 31.04 8.29 39.21
N ASN A 2 30.54 9.51 39.33
CA ASN A 2 29.53 10.03 38.40
C ASN A 2 30.28 10.53 37.17
N ILE A 3 30.33 9.70 36.13
CA ILE A 3 30.81 10.10 34.81
C ILE A 3 29.76 11.08 34.30
N THR A 4 30.01 12.36 34.54
CA THR A 4 29.13 13.45 34.14
C THR A 4 28.96 13.37 32.64
N ASN A 5 27.74 13.03 32.23
CA ASN A 5 27.19 13.18 30.90
C ASN A 5 27.83 14.39 30.22
N PHE A 6 28.77 14.13 29.31
CA PHE A 6 28.92 15.02 28.17
C PHE A 6 27.50 15.18 27.65
N GLN A 7 27.01 16.41 27.61
CA GLN A 7 25.76 16.72 26.93
C GLN A 7 25.99 16.35 25.47
N GLU A 8 25.84 15.06 25.14
CA GLU A 8 25.67 14.58 23.79
C GLU A 8 24.45 15.35 23.32
N LYS A 9 24.70 16.43 22.58
CA LYS A 9 23.65 17.11 21.84
C LYS A 9 22.87 15.98 21.16
N PRO A 10 21.56 15.87 21.39
CA PRO A 10 20.79 14.76 20.86
C PRO A 10 21.13 14.66 19.38
N TYR A 11 21.50 13.46 18.93
CA TYR A 11 22.07 13.22 17.59
C TYR A 11 21.37 14.00 16.46
N PHE A 12 20.07 14.23 16.59
CA PHE A 12 19.24 14.97 15.63
C PHE A 12 19.48 16.49 15.58
N GLU A 13 20.05 17.11 16.61
CA GLU A 13 20.42 18.53 16.65
C GLU A 13 21.74 18.83 15.95
N SER A 14 22.64 17.84 15.84
CA SER A 14 23.93 18.00 15.16
C SER A 14 23.86 17.78 13.66
N LEU A 15 22.68 17.42 13.15
CA LEU A 15 22.50 17.08 11.74
C LEU A 15 22.59 18.33 10.85
N PRO A 16 23.18 18.17 9.65
CA PRO A 16 23.31 19.25 8.69
C PRO A 16 21.93 19.71 8.18
N ARG A 17 21.83 20.98 7.77
CA ARG A 17 20.55 21.60 7.35
C ARG A 17 19.85 20.87 6.20
N TYR A 18 20.61 20.22 5.33
CA TYR A 18 20.05 19.44 4.22
C TYR A 18 19.33 18.15 4.67
N ALA A 19 19.53 17.69 5.91
CA ALA A 19 18.85 16.53 6.48
C ALA A 19 17.47 16.87 7.07
N LEU A 20 17.18 18.17 7.27
CA LEU A 20 15.97 18.64 7.94
C LEU A 20 14.67 18.19 7.24
N PRO A 21 14.54 18.17 5.90
CA PRO A 21 13.30 17.72 5.25
C PRO A 21 12.95 16.25 5.56
N ALA A 22 13.97 15.37 5.59
CA ALA A 22 13.80 13.97 5.95
C ALA A 22 13.37 13.83 7.42
N LEU A 23 13.99 14.61 8.31
CA LEU A 23 13.63 14.65 9.72
C LEU A 23 12.23 15.19 9.99
N GLN A 24 11.83 16.26 9.30
CA GLN A 24 10.48 16.81 9.37
C GLN A 24 9.45 15.78 8.92
N THR A 25 9.73 15.07 7.82
CA THR A 25 8.86 14.00 7.33
C THR A 25 8.74 12.86 8.36
N ALA A 26 9.84 12.46 8.99
CA ALA A 26 9.83 11.45 10.05
C ALA A 26 9.07 11.93 11.30
N PHE A 27 9.23 13.20 11.69
CA PHE A 27 8.52 13.83 12.79
C PHE A 27 7.01 13.86 12.54
N ASP A 28 6.58 14.31 11.35
CA ASP A 28 5.18 14.41 10.97
C ASP A 28 4.52 13.00 10.89
N LYS A 29 5.28 11.98 10.46
CA LYS A 29 4.85 10.57 10.53
C LYS A 29 4.74 10.05 11.97
N ALA A 30 5.65 10.47 12.86
CA ALA A 30 5.66 10.04 14.25
C ALA A 30 4.47 10.56 15.06
N LEU A 31 3.92 11.72 14.68
CA LEU A 31 2.68 12.25 15.24
C LEU A 31 1.45 11.39 14.89
N ASN A 32 1.51 10.64 13.79
CA ASN A 32 0.43 9.76 13.37
C ASN A 32 0.61 8.34 13.94
N PRO A 33 -0.33 7.85 14.78
CA PRO A 33 -0.22 6.51 15.38
C PRO A 33 -0.37 5.36 14.37
N ALA A 34 -0.79 5.67 13.14
CA ALA A 34 -0.91 4.71 12.05
C ALA A 34 0.45 4.15 11.58
N PHE A 35 1.55 4.87 11.83
CA PHE A 35 2.89 4.44 11.40
C PHE A 35 3.64 3.75 12.52
N SER A 36 4.17 2.56 12.23
CA SER A 36 5.06 1.84 13.15
C SER A 36 6.41 2.54 13.24
N SER A 37 7.04 2.55 14.43
CA SER A 37 8.36 3.16 14.62
C SER A 37 9.42 2.59 13.65
N LEU A 38 9.31 1.30 13.33
CA LEU A 38 10.20 0.63 12.37
C LEU A 38 10.01 1.15 10.94
N ALA A 39 8.78 1.40 10.51
CA ALA A 39 8.51 1.95 9.18
C ALA A 39 9.05 3.38 9.03
N ILE A 40 8.90 4.20 10.09
CA ILE A 40 9.44 5.56 10.11
C ILE A 40 10.97 5.52 10.08
N TYR A 41 11.60 4.63 10.87
CA TYR A 41 13.05 4.45 10.89
C TYR A 41 13.61 4.03 9.53
N ASN A 42 12.99 3.06 8.86
CA ASN A 42 13.42 2.59 7.55
C ASN A 42 13.29 3.69 6.48
N GLY A 43 12.21 4.48 6.53
CA GLY A 43 12.04 5.65 5.68
C GLY A 43 13.17 6.67 5.89
N LEU A 44 13.42 7.06 7.14
CA LEU A 44 14.48 8.01 7.48
C LEU A 44 15.87 7.50 7.05
N CYS A 45 16.17 6.21 7.26
CA CYS A 45 17.43 5.60 6.86
C CYS A 45 17.64 5.60 5.34
N ARG A 46 16.56 5.48 4.56
CA ARG A 46 16.60 5.58 3.11
C ARG A 46 16.94 7.02 2.71
N ASP A 47 16.23 7.99 3.26
CA ASP A 47 16.46 9.41 2.97
C ASP A 47 17.89 9.84 3.38
N PHE A 48 18.40 9.34 4.50
CA PHE A 48 19.78 9.60 4.94
C PHE A 48 20.82 8.96 4.03
N ALA A 49 20.55 7.76 3.51
CA ALA A 49 21.44 7.10 2.57
C ALA A 49 21.52 7.86 1.23
N GLU A 50 20.43 8.43 0.77
CA GLU A 50 20.40 9.28 -0.45
C GLU A 50 21.27 10.53 -0.31
N VAL A 51 21.41 11.04 0.92
CA VAL A 51 22.17 12.26 1.22
C VAL A 51 23.59 11.95 1.76
N GLY A 52 23.93 10.68 1.95
CA GLY A 52 25.24 10.26 2.46
C GLY A 52 25.47 10.54 3.94
N ILE A 53 24.39 10.62 4.74
CA ILE A 53 24.47 10.77 6.20
C ILE A 53 24.51 9.39 6.85
N GLU A 54 25.36 9.23 7.87
CA GLU A 54 25.40 8.00 8.66
C GLU A 54 24.05 7.73 9.33
N LYS A 55 23.63 6.46 9.40
CA LYS A 55 22.33 6.11 9.96
C LYS A 55 22.33 6.26 11.49
N PRO A 56 21.28 6.84 12.10
CA PRO A 56 21.16 6.87 13.55
C PRO A 56 21.07 5.45 14.11
N LYS A 57 21.58 5.23 15.32
CA LYS A 57 21.34 3.97 16.03
C LYS A 57 19.85 3.85 16.36
N GLN A 58 19.30 2.65 16.22
CA GLN A 58 17.85 2.42 16.37
C GLN A 58 17.30 2.81 17.75
N HIS A 59 18.06 2.60 18.83
CA HIS A 59 17.61 2.99 20.18
C HIS A 59 17.50 4.51 20.33
N VAL A 60 18.48 5.28 19.81
CA VAL A 60 18.45 6.76 19.82
C VAL A 60 17.25 7.28 19.04
N PHE A 61 16.92 6.64 17.93
CA PHE A 61 15.73 6.98 17.15
C PHE A 61 14.43 6.65 17.90
N ASN A 62 14.33 5.51 18.57
CA ASN A 62 13.15 5.16 19.37
C ASN A 62 12.94 6.14 20.54
N ASP A 63 14.01 6.49 21.25
CA ASP A 63 13.97 7.49 22.33
C ASP A 63 13.48 8.85 21.82
N TRP A 64 13.92 9.24 20.61
CA TRP A 64 13.47 10.46 19.95
C TRP A 64 11.97 10.41 19.58
N ILE A 65 11.48 9.30 19.02
CA ILE A 65 10.04 9.09 18.73
C ILE A 65 9.21 9.16 20.01
N ASP A 66 9.67 8.55 21.10
CA ASP A 66 8.99 8.62 22.40
C ASP A 66 8.96 10.05 22.95
N GLY A 67 10.03 10.82 22.74
CA GLY A 67 10.07 12.25 23.04
C GLY A 67 9.05 13.08 22.25
N ILE A 68 8.85 12.76 20.96
CA ILE A 68 7.83 13.41 20.12
C ILE A 68 6.42 13.10 20.64
N ARG A 69 6.15 11.82 20.96
CA ARG A 69 4.84 11.39 21.49
C ARG A 69 4.53 12.03 22.84
N LYS A 70 5.55 12.25 23.67
CA LYS A 70 5.47 12.98 24.94
C LYS A 70 5.46 14.51 24.76
N LYS A 71 5.52 15.01 23.52
CA LYS A 71 5.63 16.44 23.18
C LYS A 71 6.83 17.14 23.86
N THR A 72 7.87 16.39 24.19
CA THR A 72 9.11 16.92 24.77
C THR A 72 10.07 17.43 23.69
N VAL A 73 9.94 16.93 22.46
CA VAL A 73 10.79 17.28 21.32
C VAL A 73 10.02 18.19 20.37
N SER A 74 10.59 19.37 20.09
CA SER A 74 10.05 20.33 19.14
C SER A 74 10.31 19.92 17.69
N ARG A 75 9.50 20.42 16.76
CA ARG A 75 9.63 20.14 15.33
C ARG A 75 10.99 20.63 14.81
N PRO A 76 11.81 19.77 14.18
CA PRO A 76 13.14 20.15 13.69
C PRO A 76 13.02 21.19 12.57
N GLY A 77 13.68 22.33 12.73
CA GLY A 77 13.69 23.43 11.75
C GLY A 77 12.42 24.28 11.70
N GLY A 78 11.43 24.03 12.57
CA GLY A 78 10.31 24.97 12.76
C GLY A 78 10.73 26.13 13.65
N GLU A 79 10.29 27.35 13.33
CA GLU A 79 10.20 28.41 14.35
C GLU A 79 9.44 27.81 15.53
N ALA A 80 10.02 27.94 16.73
CA ALA A 80 9.39 27.48 17.96
C ALA A 80 7.94 27.98 17.91
N VAL A 81 6.99 27.03 17.80
CA VAL A 81 5.57 27.35 17.83
C VAL A 81 5.40 28.08 19.16
N ALA A 82 5.24 29.39 19.09
CA ALA A 82 5.02 30.21 20.27
C ALA A 82 3.86 29.55 20.99
N GLU A 83 4.10 29.10 22.23
CA GLU A 83 3.09 28.51 23.10
C GLU A 83 2.03 29.60 23.38
N GLY A 84 1.11 29.76 22.43
CA GLY A 84 0.03 30.72 22.45
C GLY A 84 -1.29 29.98 22.51
N GLU A 85 -1.96 30.14 23.65
CA GLU A 85 -3.39 29.92 23.88
C GLU A 85 -3.92 28.50 23.69
N THR A 86 -4.01 27.81 24.82
CA THR A 86 -5.09 26.88 25.15
C THR A 86 -6.45 27.49 24.79
N PRO A 87 -7.21 26.96 23.79
CA PRO A 87 -8.58 27.38 23.62
C PRO A 87 -9.42 26.72 24.71
N ALA A 88 -10.10 27.56 25.47
CA ALA A 88 -11.11 27.17 26.45
C ALA A 88 -12.22 26.33 25.80
N ASP A 89 -12.48 25.20 26.44
CA ASP A 89 -13.80 24.66 26.78
C ASP A 89 -14.97 25.06 25.83
N THR A 90 -15.40 24.12 24.98
CA THR A 90 -16.70 24.18 24.33
C THR A 90 -17.47 22.89 24.68
N PRO A 91 -18.68 23.00 25.24
CA PRO A 91 -19.40 21.86 25.82
C PRO A 91 -20.04 20.97 24.76
N ALA A 92 -20.19 19.72 25.16
CA ALA A 92 -20.84 18.63 24.44
C ALA A 92 -22.24 19.00 23.93
N ALA A 93 -22.49 18.74 22.64
CA ALA A 93 -23.82 18.57 22.08
C ALA A 93 -23.87 17.21 21.38
N ASP A 94 -24.66 16.36 22.00
CA ASP A 94 -25.11 15.03 21.65
C ASP A 94 -25.94 15.07 20.34
N ASN A 95 -25.53 14.34 19.30
CA ASN A 95 -26.48 13.90 18.28
C ASN A 95 -25.98 12.65 17.53
N VAL A 96 -26.72 11.57 17.73
CA VAL A 96 -26.49 10.23 17.18
C VAL A 96 -27.06 10.18 15.76
N VAL A 97 -26.20 10.23 14.76
CA VAL A 97 -26.47 9.70 13.42
C VAL A 97 -25.25 8.88 13.03
N ALA A 98 -25.44 7.57 12.86
CA ALA A 98 -24.38 6.64 12.50
C ALA A 98 -23.72 7.08 11.17
N PRO A 99 -22.42 7.43 11.16
CA PRO A 99 -21.75 7.76 9.91
C PRO A 99 -21.54 6.47 9.12
N VAL A 100 -22.11 6.43 7.91
CA VAL A 100 -21.67 5.52 6.86
C VAL A 100 -20.20 5.85 6.63
N ALA A 101 -19.32 4.93 7.03
CA ALA A 101 -17.89 5.12 6.91
C ALA A 101 -17.53 5.25 5.42
N ASP A 102 -17.14 6.47 5.02
CA ASP A 102 -16.39 6.69 3.79
C ASP A 102 -15.02 5.99 3.93
N ASP A 103 -15.00 4.76 3.44
CA ASP A 103 -13.85 3.85 3.40
C ASP A 103 -12.91 4.26 2.26
N ASP A 104 -12.27 5.41 2.40
CA ASP A 104 -11.28 5.96 1.47
C ASP A 104 -9.85 5.67 1.95
N THR A 105 -9.56 4.39 2.21
CA THR A 105 -8.22 3.89 2.58
C THR A 105 -7.37 3.60 1.32
N ALA A 106 -7.31 4.54 0.38
CA ALA A 106 -6.69 4.35 -0.94
C ALA A 106 -5.37 5.11 -1.12
N LYS A 107 -4.43 5.08 -0.14
CA LYS A 107 -3.07 5.64 -0.32
C LYS A 107 -1.93 4.85 0.39
N ASN A 108 -2.09 3.55 0.62
CA ASN A 108 -1.00 2.71 1.13
C ASN A 108 -0.36 1.94 -0.03
N GLY A 109 0.77 2.46 -0.51
CA GLY A 109 1.61 1.88 -1.57
C GLY A 109 2.44 0.68 -1.12
N ASP A 110 1.85 -0.22 -0.34
CA ASP A 110 2.48 -1.50 -0.01
C ASP A 110 1.53 -2.64 -0.40
N THR A 111 2.11 -3.69 -0.96
CA THR A 111 1.43 -4.86 -1.55
C THR A 111 0.95 -5.78 -0.43
N MET A 112 0.29 -5.20 0.56
CA MET A 112 -0.16 -5.82 1.79
C MET A 112 -1.68 -5.94 1.71
N MET A 113 -2.17 -7.15 1.99
CA MET A 113 -3.55 -7.56 1.80
C MET A 113 -4.55 -6.53 2.40
N MET A 114 -5.56 -6.15 1.63
CA MET A 114 -6.58 -5.20 2.07
C MET A 114 -7.75 -5.97 2.69
N GLN A 115 -8.11 -5.67 3.94
CA GLN A 115 -9.34 -6.22 4.53
C GLN A 115 -10.54 -5.49 3.94
N ARG A 116 -11.52 -6.24 3.42
CA ARG A 116 -12.77 -5.70 2.87
C ARG A 116 -13.96 -6.56 3.31
N ARG A 117 -15.12 -5.93 3.47
CA ARG A 117 -16.39 -6.61 3.75
C ARG A 117 -17.15 -6.83 2.45
N VAL A 118 -17.62 -8.06 2.23
CA VAL A 118 -18.52 -8.37 1.10
C VAL A 118 -19.89 -7.75 1.37
N THR A 119 -20.42 -6.97 0.43
CA THR A 119 -21.76 -6.36 0.52
C THR A 119 -22.86 -7.42 0.54
N GLN A 120 -24.08 -7.02 0.88
CA GLN A 120 -25.26 -7.92 0.85
C GLN A 120 -25.54 -8.48 -0.57
N SER A 121 -25.13 -7.76 -1.61
CA SER A 121 -25.24 -8.18 -3.01
C SER A 121 -24.13 -9.16 -3.45
N GLY A 122 -23.21 -9.54 -2.57
CA GLY A 122 -22.07 -10.40 -2.93
C GLY A 122 -20.97 -9.68 -3.71
N GLN A 123 -20.86 -8.35 -3.56
CA GLN A 123 -19.86 -7.53 -4.24
C GLN A 123 -18.85 -6.94 -3.25
N LEU A 124 -17.66 -6.60 -3.72
CA LEU A 124 -16.60 -5.92 -2.99
C LEU A 124 -16.37 -4.54 -3.60
N ARG A 125 -16.29 -3.50 -2.77
CA ARG A 125 -15.96 -2.13 -3.22
C ARG A 125 -14.48 -1.87 -2.99
N ILE A 126 -13.72 -1.64 -4.07
CA ILE A 126 -12.28 -1.35 -4.02
C ILE A 126 -12.02 -0.15 -4.93
N ASN A 127 -11.47 0.93 -4.38
CA ASN A 127 -11.17 2.17 -5.11
C ASN A 127 -12.37 2.70 -5.92
N GLY A 128 -13.56 2.65 -5.33
CA GLY A 128 -14.80 3.11 -5.99
C GLY A 128 -15.38 2.16 -7.05
N LYS A 129 -14.71 1.06 -7.39
CA LYS A 129 -15.23 0.03 -8.31
C LYS A 129 -15.84 -1.15 -7.56
N TYR A 130 -16.79 -1.83 -8.19
CA TYR A 130 -17.45 -3.01 -7.65
C TYR A 130 -16.91 -4.29 -8.31
N PHE A 131 -16.55 -5.26 -7.49
CA PHE A 131 -16.04 -6.56 -7.91
C PHE A 131 -17.00 -7.64 -7.42
N LYS A 132 -17.42 -8.56 -8.29
CA LYS A 132 -18.28 -9.67 -7.91
C LYS A 132 -17.44 -10.73 -7.21
N ALA A 133 -17.75 -11.04 -5.95
CA ALA A 133 -17.05 -12.04 -5.16
C ALA A 133 -17.65 -13.42 -5.41
N GLU A 134 -16.86 -14.35 -5.96
CA GLU A 134 -17.29 -15.75 -6.15
C GLU A 134 -16.88 -16.61 -4.95
N GLY A 135 -17.80 -17.43 -4.45
CA GLY A 135 -17.53 -18.41 -3.38
C GLY A 135 -17.56 -17.88 -1.95
N VAL A 136 -17.91 -16.60 -1.72
CA VAL A 136 -17.98 -15.99 -0.38
C VAL A 136 -19.42 -15.58 -0.05
N ALA A 137 -19.88 -15.89 1.17
CA ALA A 137 -21.19 -15.46 1.64
C ALA A 137 -21.26 -13.93 1.85
N PRO A 138 -22.35 -13.25 1.47
CA PRO A 138 -22.56 -11.83 1.74
C PRO A 138 -22.37 -11.47 3.22
N GLY A 139 -21.74 -10.33 3.52
CA GLY A 139 -21.46 -9.88 4.89
C GLY A 139 -20.21 -10.46 5.53
N THR A 140 -19.48 -11.34 4.83
CA THR A 140 -18.21 -11.90 5.33
C THR A 140 -17.07 -10.90 5.15
N ASP A 141 -16.20 -10.78 6.16
CA ASP A 141 -14.95 -10.02 6.07
C ASP A 141 -13.84 -10.90 5.46
N VAL A 142 -13.20 -10.42 4.39
CA VAL A 142 -12.16 -11.13 3.63
C VAL A 142 -10.91 -10.27 3.46
N LEU A 143 -9.76 -10.93 3.35
CA LEU A 143 -8.50 -10.30 2.94
C LEU A 143 -8.37 -10.40 1.43
N VAL A 144 -8.07 -9.28 0.78
CA VAL A 144 -8.06 -9.16 -0.68
C VAL A 144 -6.66 -8.81 -1.14
N ARG A 145 -6.15 -9.54 -2.15
CA ARG A 145 -4.85 -9.30 -2.77
C ARG A 145 -5.01 -9.10 -4.29
N PRO A 146 -4.46 -8.02 -4.87
CA PRO A 146 -4.49 -7.83 -6.32
C PRO A 146 -3.63 -8.89 -7.03
N ASP A 147 -4.13 -9.44 -8.14
CA ASP A 147 -3.34 -10.32 -9.00
C ASP A 147 -2.31 -9.48 -9.77
N PRO A 148 -1.01 -9.79 -9.72
CA PRO A 148 0.01 -9.06 -10.48
C PRO A 148 -0.16 -9.18 -12.01
N ARG A 149 -0.91 -10.17 -12.50
CA ARG A 149 -1.12 -10.40 -13.94
C ARG A 149 -2.37 -9.70 -14.47
N ASP A 150 -3.36 -9.44 -13.63
CA ASP A 150 -4.64 -8.85 -14.03
C ASP A 150 -5.13 -7.84 -12.99
N PRO A 151 -5.12 -6.53 -13.30
CA PRO A 151 -5.57 -5.49 -12.37
C PRO A 151 -7.08 -5.53 -12.08
N ASN A 152 -7.86 -6.31 -12.85
CA ASN A 152 -9.29 -6.46 -12.67
C ASN A 152 -9.67 -7.72 -11.88
N ARG A 153 -8.68 -8.46 -11.38
CA ARG A 153 -8.86 -9.67 -10.58
C ARG A 153 -8.20 -9.53 -9.22
N TYR A 154 -8.92 -9.99 -8.20
CA TYR A 154 -8.42 -10.03 -6.84
C TYR A 154 -8.62 -11.42 -6.24
N SER A 155 -7.60 -11.93 -5.55
CA SER A 155 -7.71 -13.16 -4.77
C SER A 155 -8.23 -12.84 -3.37
N MET A 156 -9.19 -13.62 -2.88
CA MET A 156 -9.81 -13.47 -1.56
C MET A 156 -9.35 -14.58 -0.61
N PHE A 157 -8.99 -14.20 0.61
CA PHE A 157 -8.54 -15.09 1.67
C PHE A 157 -9.40 -14.89 2.93
N GLY A 158 -9.68 -15.98 3.64
CA GLY A 158 -10.44 -15.97 4.88
C GLY A 158 -9.66 -15.27 6.00
N LEU A 159 -10.35 -14.48 6.83
CA LEU A 159 -9.70 -13.71 7.89
C LEU A 159 -9.12 -14.58 9.00
N LYS A 160 -9.75 -15.73 9.28
CA LYS A 160 -9.42 -16.60 10.42
C LYS A 160 -8.28 -17.57 10.12
N ASP A 161 -8.31 -18.15 8.92
CA ASP A 161 -7.45 -19.25 8.49
C ASP A 161 -6.45 -18.83 7.41
N GLY A 162 -6.62 -17.64 6.81
CA GLY A 162 -5.81 -17.19 5.68
C GLY A 162 -5.97 -18.07 4.45
N ARG A 163 -6.97 -18.97 4.43
CA ARG A 163 -7.19 -19.89 3.33
C ARG A 163 -7.82 -19.15 2.18
N TYR A 164 -7.39 -19.50 0.97
CA TYR A 164 -8.02 -19.00 -0.24
C TYR A 164 -9.49 -19.41 -0.30
N VAL A 165 -10.39 -18.45 -0.48
CA VAL A 165 -11.85 -18.65 -0.52
C VAL A 165 -12.39 -18.54 -1.94
N GLY A 166 -11.82 -17.66 -2.76
CA GLY A 166 -12.25 -17.44 -4.14
C GLY A 166 -11.61 -16.22 -4.79
N GLU A 167 -12.16 -15.81 -5.94
CA GLU A 167 -11.71 -14.64 -6.70
C GLU A 167 -12.82 -13.60 -6.79
N ALA A 168 -12.42 -12.33 -6.85
CA ALA A 168 -13.31 -11.23 -7.16
C ALA A 168 -12.91 -10.61 -8.50
N VAL A 169 -13.86 -10.54 -9.43
CA VAL A 169 -13.65 -10.03 -10.79
C VAL A 169 -14.44 -8.73 -10.96
N CYS A 170 -13.85 -7.73 -11.62
CA CYS A 170 -14.50 -6.45 -11.87
C CYS A 170 -15.77 -6.67 -12.68
N SER A 171 -16.92 -6.32 -12.11
CA SER A 171 -18.15 -6.22 -12.89
C SER A 171 -18.22 -4.79 -13.39
N ASP A 172 -17.78 -4.56 -14.63
CA ASP A 172 -17.95 -3.25 -15.31
C ASP A 172 -19.44 -2.87 -15.50
N VAL A 173 -20.34 -3.79 -15.17
CA VAL A 173 -21.75 -3.49 -14.96
C VAL A 173 -21.86 -2.71 -13.66
N ALA A 174 -21.86 -1.37 -13.77
CA ALA A 174 -22.26 -0.49 -12.68
C ALA A 174 -23.52 -1.08 -12.04
N PRO A 175 -23.49 -1.41 -10.74
CA PRO A 175 -24.70 -1.88 -10.09
C PRO A 175 -25.73 -0.78 -10.29
N ALA A 176 -26.83 -1.11 -10.99
CA ALA A 176 -28.01 -0.27 -10.93
C ALA A 176 -28.22 -0.01 -9.45
N GLU A 177 -28.18 1.28 -9.06
CA GLU A 177 -28.41 1.67 -7.67
C GLU A 177 -29.61 0.86 -7.18
N PRO A 178 -29.56 0.33 -5.95
CA PRO A 178 -30.67 -0.46 -5.44
C PRO A 178 -31.87 0.47 -5.30
N GLU A 179 -32.62 0.65 -6.40
CA GLU A 179 -33.99 1.11 -6.36
C GLU A 179 -34.65 0.20 -5.37
N ALA A 180 -35.16 0.82 -4.30
CA ALA A 180 -35.83 0.17 -3.21
C ALA A 180 -36.98 -0.68 -3.78
N MET A 181 -36.69 -1.93 -4.10
CA MET A 181 -37.69 -2.87 -4.57
C MET A 181 -38.61 -3.18 -3.38
N PRO A 182 -39.92 -2.91 -3.51
CA PRO A 182 -40.87 -3.18 -2.46
C PRO A 182 -40.94 -4.69 -2.24
N SER A 183 -40.78 -5.05 -0.97
CA SER A 183 -41.03 -6.36 -0.40
C SER A 183 -42.23 -7.03 -1.06
N THR A 184 -41.99 -7.98 -1.96
CA THR A 184 -43.02 -8.85 -2.52
C THR A 184 -42.70 -10.28 -2.12
N LEU A 185 -43.43 -10.70 -1.09
CA LEU A 185 -43.69 -12.08 -0.69
C LEU A 185 -43.85 -13.02 -1.89
N GLY A 186 -43.17 -14.16 -1.78
CA GLY A 186 -43.73 -15.45 -2.19
C GLY A 186 -43.57 -15.83 -3.65
N ARG A 187 -42.54 -16.64 -3.94
CA ARG A 187 -42.75 -17.85 -4.76
C ARG A 187 -41.68 -18.89 -4.53
N CYS A 188 -42.12 -20.02 -4.00
CA CYS A 188 -41.43 -21.29 -4.02
C CYS A 188 -40.98 -21.62 -5.46
N ILE A 189 -39.71 -21.99 -5.63
CA ILE A 189 -39.25 -22.77 -6.77
C ILE A 189 -38.55 -24.01 -6.22
N THR A 190 -39.35 -25.07 -6.25
CA THR A 190 -39.08 -26.50 -6.41
C THR A 190 -37.62 -26.96 -6.50
N ALA A 191 -37.38 -28.00 -5.69
CA ALA A 191 -36.30 -28.97 -5.74
C ALA A 191 -35.86 -29.33 -7.16
N VAL A 192 -34.57 -29.17 -7.42
CA VAL A 192 -33.87 -29.82 -8.53
C VAL A 192 -33.45 -31.21 -8.06
N GLU A 193 -34.05 -32.17 -8.72
CA GLU A 193 -33.89 -33.61 -8.63
C GLU A 193 -32.42 -34.02 -8.83
N ARG A 194 -31.87 -34.75 -7.87
CA ARG A 194 -30.54 -35.38 -7.94
C ARG A 194 -30.62 -36.54 -8.93
N GLU A 195 -29.95 -36.39 -10.06
CA GLU A 195 -29.66 -37.50 -10.97
C GLU A 195 -28.66 -38.47 -10.29
N PRO A 196 -28.98 -39.77 -10.15
CA PRO A 196 -28.08 -40.74 -9.53
C PRO A 196 -26.98 -41.16 -10.51
N LEU A 197 -25.72 -40.88 -10.14
CA LEU A 197 -24.53 -41.39 -10.81
C LEU A 197 -24.47 -42.93 -10.79
N PRO A 198 -24.04 -43.58 -11.88
CA PRO A 198 -23.93 -45.04 -11.93
C PRO A 198 -22.78 -45.56 -11.06
N PRO A 199 -22.97 -46.68 -10.34
CA PRO A 199 -21.89 -47.36 -9.62
C PRO A 199 -21.01 -48.13 -10.62
N GLY A 200 -19.92 -47.50 -11.05
CA GLY A 200 -18.89 -48.10 -11.90
C GLY A 200 -17.55 -48.13 -11.16
N VAL A 201 -17.40 -49.08 -10.24
CA VAL A 201 -16.12 -49.42 -9.62
C VAL A 201 -15.27 -50.12 -10.68
N VAL A 202 -14.26 -49.43 -11.21
CA VAL A 202 -13.09 -50.08 -11.80
C VAL A 202 -11.92 -49.86 -10.85
N ASP A 203 -11.56 -50.96 -10.21
CA ASP A 203 -10.39 -51.17 -9.38
C ASP A 203 -9.14 -50.85 -10.20
N VAL A 204 -8.58 -49.65 -10.01
CA VAL A 204 -7.30 -49.26 -10.62
C VAL A 204 -6.22 -49.98 -9.83
N THR A 205 -5.90 -51.16 -10.32
CA THR A 205 -4.79 -51.99 -9.87
C THR A 205 -3.54 -51.14 -9.85
N ALA A 206 -2.89 -51.09 -8.69
CA ALA A 206 -1.61 -50.45 -8.46
C ALA A 206 -0.57 -50.97 -9.48
N VAL A 207 -0.33 -50.18 -10.53
CA VAL A 207 0.87 -50.29 -11.34
C VAL A 207 1.85 -49.32 -10.71
N GLU A 208 2.75 -49.83 -9.88
CA GLU A 208 3.93 -49.10 -9.45
C GLU A 208 4.76 -48.76 -10.70
N PRO A 209 4.90 -47.48 -11.08
CA PRO A 209 5.84 -47.12 -12.12
C PRO A 209 7.23 -47.27 -11.52
N GLN A 210 8.00 -48.26 -12.00
CA GLN A 210 9.45 -48.24 -11.84
C GLN A 210 9.99 -47.01 -12.58
N VAL A 211 10.17 -45.93 -11.83
CA VAL A 211 10.88 -44.74 -12.28
C VAL A 211 12.36 -45.07 -12.21
N ASP A 212 12.92 -45.43 -13.36
CA ASP A 212 14.36 -45.61 -13.55
C ASP A 212 15.05 -44.25 -13.33
N GLU A 213 15.61 -44.07 -12.12
CA GLU A 213 16.23 -42.83 -11.60
C GLU A 213 17.46 -42.34 -12.40
N ALA A 214 17.84 -43.02 -13.48
CA ALA A 214 19.10 -42.75 -14.17
C ALA A 214 19.01 -41.78 -15.37
N LYS A 215 17.84 -41.24 -15.74
CA LYS A 215 17.73 -40.29 -16.87
C LYS A 215 16.66 -39.21 -16.65
N PRO A 216 17.04 -37.94 -16.40
CA PRO A 216 16.07 -36.83 -16.40
C PRO A 216 15.44 -36.71 -17.79
N PHE A 217 14.15 -37.00 -17.88
CA PHE A 217 13.43 -37.26 -19.15
C PHE A 217 13.34 -36.06 -20.09
N PHE A 218 13.58 -34.82 -19.66
CA PHE A 218 13.68 -33.67 -20.57
C PHE A 218 14.47 -32.57 -19.86
N THR A 219 15.80 -32.59 -20.01
CA THR A 219 16.58 -31.34 -19.95
C THR A 219 16.76 -30.89 -21.40
N PRO A 220 15.84 -30.07 -21.95
CA PRO A 220 16.17 -29.35 -23.18
C PRO A 220 17.52 -28.68 -22.97
N ALA A 221 18.51 -29.07 -23.76
CA ALA A 221 19.81 -28.43 -23.79
C ALA A 221 19.59 -27.03 -24.38
N PHE A 222 19.18 -26.08 -23.53
CA PHE A 222 19.15 -24.68 -23.89
C PHE A 222 20.61 -24.24 -24.05
N PRO A 223 21.02 -23.76 -25.23
CA PRO A 223 22.38 -23.25 -25.41
C PRO A 223 22.60 -22.13 -24.39
N ALA A 224 23.59 -22.30 -23.53
CA ALA A 224 23.76 -21.50 -22.31
C ALA A 224 24.24 -20.06 -22.56
N GLU A 225 24.30 -19.57 -23.80
CA GLU A 225 25.13 -18.42 -24.13
C GLU A 225 24.45 -17.19 -24.76
N GLU A 226 23.14 -17.18 -25.05
CA GLU A 226 22.53 -16.02 -25.75
C GLU A 226 21.56 -15.15 -24.93
N THR A 227 21.11 -15.57 -23.75
CA THR A 227 20.10 -14.82 -22.97
C THR A 227 20.64 -13.52 -22.36
N GLY A 228 21.96 -13.41 -22.14
CA GLY A 228 22.58 -12.19 -21.64
C GLY A 228 22.36 -10.99 -22.57
N THR A 229 22.39 -11.20 -23.88
CA THR A 229 22.36 -10.09 -24.86
C THR A 229 20.98 -9.45 -25.00
N LEU A 230 19.90 -10.22 -24.82
CA LEU A 230 18.54 -9.68 -24.95
C LEU A 230 18.17 -8.83 -23.74
N VAL A 231 18.45 -9.33 -22.54
CA VAL A 231 18.17 -8.60 -21.30
C VAL A 231 18.97 -7.31 -21.23
N GLU A 232 20.25 -7.34 -21.62
CA GLU A 232 21.08 -6.12 -21.69
C GLU A 232 20.55 -5.10 -22.70
N ARG A 233 20.04 -5.54 -23.87
CA ARG A 233 19.40 -4.63 -24.83
C ARG A 233 18.14 -4.00 -24.27
N MET A 234 17.28 -4.78 -23.61
CA MET A 234 16.05 -4.25 -22.99
C MET A 234 16.38 -3.25 -21.87
N ILE A 235 17.41 -3.51 -21.06
CA ILE A 235 17.87 -2.58 -20.02
C ILE A 235 18.44 -1.30 -20.65
N ALA A 236 19.23 -1.42 -21.72
CA ALA A 236 19.80 -0.26 -22.41
C ALA A 236 18.72 0.62 -23.05
N GLU A 237 17.72 0.01 -23.68
CA GLU A 237 16.59 0.70 -24.31
C GLU A 237 15.73 1.42 -23.28
N THR A 238 15.31 0.73 -22.22
CA THR A 238 14.53 1.32 -21.13
C THR A 238 15.28 2.46 -20.45
N LYS A 239 16.60 2.34 -20.25
CA LYS A 239 17.42 3.43 -19.72
C LYS A 239 17.43 4.64 -20.65
N ALA A 240 17.57 4.44 -21.95
CA ALA A 240 17.59 5.53 -22.92
C ALA A 240 16.25 6.29 -22.96
N ASP A 241 15.14 5.58 -22.92
CA ASP A 241 13.80 6.19 -22.90
C ASP A 241 13.56 6.98 -21.61
N LEU A 242 13.99 6.43 -20.47
CA LEU A 242 13.86 7.10 -19.17
C LEU A 242 14.71 8.37 -19.10
N MET A 243 15.91 8.36 -19.70
CA MET A 243 16.74 9.57 -19.83
C MET A 243 16.10 10.64 -20.72
N ARG A 244 15.41 10.27 -21.81
CA ARG A 244 14.68 11.23 -22.64
C ARG A 244 13.51 11.87 -21.90
N ASP A 245 12.74 11.12 -21.12
CA ASP A 245 11.62 11.68 -20.36
C ASP A 245 12.11 12.63 -19.24
N ILE A 246 13.19 12.27 -18.54
CA ILE A 246 13.80 13.14 -17.53
C ILE A 246 14.25 14.46 -18.16
N ASP A 247 14.94 14.43 -19.29
CA ASP A 247 15.40 15.64 -19.99
C ASP A 247 14.22 16.49 -20.48
N ALA A 248 13.17 15.87 -21.02
CA ALA A 248 11.96 16.57 -21.43
C ALA A 248 11.25 17.27 -20.25
N ARG A 249 11.15 16.60 -19.10
CA ARG A 249 10.57 17.19 -17.88
C ARG A 249 11.43 18.31 -17.30
N ALA A 250 12.75 18.13 -17.27
CA ALA A 250 13.68 19.16 -16.80
C ALA A 250 13.57 20.43 -17.66
N LYS A 251 13.51 20.28 -18.98
CA LYS A 251 13.32 21.41 -19.92
C LYS A 251 12.00 22.15 -19.67
N ARG A 252 10.90 21.44 -19.46
CA ARG A 252 9.60 22.06 -19.13
C ARG A 252 9.66 22.84 -17.82
N LEU A 253 10.24 22.25 -16.77
CA LEU A 253 10.34 22.88 -15.47
C LEU A 253 11.22 24.14 -15.49
N VAL A 254 12.32 24.12 -16.25
CA VAL A 254 13.16 25.31 -16.46
C VAL A 254 12.40 26.38 -17.25
N ALA A 255 11.69 26.02 -18.32
CA ALA A 255 10.90 26.96 -19.10
C ALA A 255 9.79 27.63 -18.27
N ASP A 256 9.07 26.86 -17.45
CA ASP A 256 8.04 27.38 -16.55
C ASP A 256 8.64 28.33 -15.51
N ARG A 257 9.81 27.99 -14.96
CA ARG A 257 10.49 28.86 -13.98
C ARG A 257 10.98 30.16 -14.60
N LEU A 258 11.53 30.11 -15.82
CA LEU A 258 11.93 31.31 -16.56
C LEU A 258 10.72 32.19 -16.89
N ARG A 259 9.58 31.59 -17.23
CA ARG A 259 8.33 32.33 -17.48
C ARG A 259 7.84 33.05 -16.23
N LEU A 260 7.81 32.35 -15.08
CA LEU A 260 7.47 32.96 -13.81
C LEU A 260 8.41 34.12 -13.44
N LEU A 261 9.71 33.97 -13.68
CA LEU A 261 10.67 35.05 -13.44
C LEU A 261 10.43 36.25 -14.37
N ALA A 262 10.11 36.01 -15.65
CA ALA A 262 9.76 37.07 -16.58
C ALA A 262 8.50 37.84 -16.12
N ASP A 263 7.44 37.12 -15.74
CA ASP A 263 6.19 37.71 -15.25
C ASP A 263 6.43 38.56 -13.97
N THR A 264 7.30 38.11 -13.06
CA THR A 264 7.65 38.88 -11.85
C THR A 264 8.42 40.15 -12.14
N ILE A 265 9.25 40.17 -13.19
CA ILE A 265 10.01 41.36 -13.59
C ILE A 265 9.08 42.37 -14.28
N GLU A 266 8.20 41.91 -15.16
CA GLU A 266 7.25 42.79 -15.86
C GLU A 266 6.22 43.40 -14.90
N GLY A 267 5.72 42.63 -13.94
CA GLY A 267 4.79 43.11 -12.91
C GLY A 267 5.39 44.09 -11.90
N ALA A 268 6.71 44.13 -11.74
CA ALA A 268 7.39 45.07 -10.84
C ALA A 268 7.61 46.48 -11.44
N HIS A 269 7.34 46.66 -12.74
CA HIS A 269 7.50 47.92 -13.46
C HIS A 269 6.20 48.68 -13.73
N GLN A 270 5.06 48.19 -13.21
CA GLN A 270 3.77 48.89 -13.20
C GLN A 270 3.48 49.49 -11.83
#